data_AF-A0A0F7SC44-F1
#
_entry.id   AF-A0A0F7SC44-F1
#
_cell.length_a   1.000
_cell.length_b   1.000
_cell.length_c   1.000
_cell.angle_alpha   90.00
_cell.angle_beta   90.00
_cell.angle_gamma   90.00
#
_symmetry.space_group_name_H-M   'P 1'
#
loop_
_entity.id
_entity.type
_entity.pdbx_description
1 polymer ?
#
loop_
_entity_poly.entity_id
_entity_poly.type
_entity_poly.pdbx_seq_one_letter_code
_entity_poly.pdbx_strand_id
1 'polypeptide(L)'
;MRRFPEQPLPFPVATYRDFFVLVSQWRHKEGAIDARHTIDSTRRWIELSSASERAALDQGLDAYAEVWNGPFELTSRLLVLLMVLHTDGETCVKEVDKVARLLIEALDRAAGNSIVGSLQRLDILVLLGILIDSFAEFKWQAAGGENGTNLVGRAVRLLVNSIWRDHELVKVAIGILNRIVARDASFTWILAADTASAILSGLSLEIECRGDDIDFQNAGPLVSVTAIFRDCLGMMLESCYEDTIGYIANALFEPLSCLLSRLLERTIEAPADEHTAELDKVATMLYDICDKALHGQPI
;
A
#
# COMPACT_ATOMS: atom_id res chain seq x y z
N MET A 1 -29.89 17.42 38.51
CA MET A 1 -29.45 18.31 37.40
C MET A 1 -28.07 18.86 37.73
N ARG A 2 -27.00 18.39 37.06
CA ARG A 2 -25.66 18.97 37.21
C ARG A 2 -25.59 20.23 36.33
N ARG A 3 -25.35 21.39 36.93
CA ARG A 3 -25.20 22.68 36.22
C ARG A 3 -23.84 22.70 35.51
N PHE A 4 -23.84 23.09 34.23
CA PHE A 4 -22.61 23.46 33.52
C PHE A 4 -22.01 24.73 34.18
N PRO A 5 -20.69 24.88 34.23
CA PRO A 5 -20.07 26.08 34.78
C PRO A 5 -20.42 27.30 33.91
N GLU A 6 -20.94 28.34 34.54
CA GLU A 6 -21.43 29.60 33.94
C GLU A 6 -20.32 30.61 33.63
N GLN A 7 -19.05 30.21 33.68
CA GLN A 7 -17.92 31.09 33.37
C GLN A 7 -17.21 30.62 32.11
N PRO A 8 -16.79 31.55 31.22
CA PRO A 8 -15.98 31.16 30.07
C PRO A 8 -14.71 30.49 30.59
N LEU A 9 -14.40 29.31 30.04
CA LEU A 9 -13.18 28.58 30.34
C LEU A 9 -11.98 29.54 30.23
N PRO A 10 -10.95 29.41 31.08
CA PRO A 10 -9.84 30.37 31.20
C PRO A 10 -8.90 30.40 29.97
N PHE A 11 -9.31 29.81 28.85
CA PHE A 11 -8.56 29.76 27.60
C PHE A 11 -9.43 30.37 26.49
N PRO A 12 -8.86 31.23 25.62
CA PRO A 12 -9.59 31.78 24.48
C PRO A 12 -10.21 30.65 23.65
N VAL A 13 -11.46 30.82 23.20
CA VAL A 13 -12.12 29.86 22.28
C VAL A 13 -11.27 29.62 21.03
N ALA A 14 -10.48 30.61 20.61
CA ALA A 14 -9.46 30.47 19.56
C ALA A 14 -8.43 29.40 19.91
N THR A 15 -7.91 29.34 21.14
CA THR A 15 -6.97 28.30 21.59
C THR A 15 -7.61 26.92 21.66
N TYR A 16 -8.90 26.82 21.98
CA TYR A 16 -9.63 25.55 21.89
C TYR A 16 -9.80 25.10 20.44
N ARG A 17 -10.16 26.02 19.53
CA ARG A 17 -10.24 25.75 18.10
C ARG A 17 -8.88 25.36 17.53
N ASP A 18 -7.83 26.07 17.90
CA ASP A 18 -6.46 25.79 17.47
C ASP A 18 -6.00 24.46 18.05
N PHE A 19 -6.30 24.14 19.31
CA PHE A 19 -6.02 22.83 19.90
C PHE A 19 -6.79 21.70 19.20
N PHE A 20 -8.08 21.87 18.90
CA PHE A 20 -8.85 20.86 18.17
C PHE A 20 -8.46 20.76 16.69
N VAL A 21 -7.99 21.86 16.07
CA VAL A 21 -7.39 21.87 14.73
C VAL A 21 -6.00 21.24 14.77
N LEU A 22 -5.21 21.43 15.83
CA LEU A 22 -3.90 20.81 16.01
C LEU A 22 -4.04 19.33 16.33
N VAL A 23 -5.06 18.95 17.12
CA VAL A 23 -5.46 17.57 17.42
C VAL A 23 -6.12 16.92 16.21
N SER A 24 -6.87 17.64 15.37
CA SER A 24 -7.39 17.09 14.11
C SER A 24 -6.31 16.98 13.04
N GLN A 25 -5.36 17.93 12.98
CA GLN A 25 -4.15 17.84 12.17
C GLN A 25 -3.21 16.76 12.69
N TRP A 26 -3.13 16.52 14.00
CA TRP A 26 -2.42 15.39 14.60
C TRP A 26 -3.14 14.09 14.30
N ARG A 27 -4.47 14.00 14.39
CA ARG A 27 -5.25 12.82 13.98
C ARG A 27 -5.17 12.53 12.49
N HIS A 28 -5.08 13.56 11.64
CA HIS A 28 -4.80 13.41 10.22
C HIS A 28 -3.32 13.07 9.93
N LYS A 29 -2.39 13.41 10.83
CA LYS A 29 -0.96 13.04 10.76
C LYS A 29 -0.61 11.75 11.52
N GLU A 30 -1.49 11.24 12.38
CA GLU A 30 -1.27 10.10 13.30
C GLU A 30 -1.04 8.81 12.52
N GLY A 31 -1.75 8.60 11.41
CA GLY A 31 -1.56 7.40 10.57
C GLY A 31 -0.15 7.29 9.97
N ALA A 32 0.48 8.41 9.62
CA ALA A 32 1.85 8.42 9.09
C ALA A 32 2.91 8.25 10.19
N ILE A 33 2.65 8.75 11.41
CA ILE A 33 3.54 8.59 12.56
C ILE A 33 3.49 7.14 13.06
N ASP A 34 2.32 6.50 13.06
CA ASP A 34 2.14 5.10 13.48
C ASP A 34 2.82 4.11 12.52
N ALA A 35 2.60 4.24 11.20
CA ALA A 35 3.25 3.36 10.23
C ALA A 35 4.79 3.54 10.20
N ARG A 36 5.29 4.78 10.29
CA ARG A 36 6.74 5.03 10.35
C ARG A 36 7.34 4.46 11.62
N HIS A 37 6.75 4.75 12.78
CA HIS A 37 7.21 4.22 14.05
C HIS A 37 7.15 2.70 14.09
N THR A 38 6.10 2.09 13.53
CA THR A 38 5.94 0.64 13.45
C THR A 38 7.00 0.01 12.55
N ILE A 39 7.25 0.56 11.35
CA ILE A 39 8.33 0.09 10.47
C ILE A 39 9.69 0.21 11.15
N ASP A 40 10.01 1.35 11.76
CA ASP A 40 11.31 1.58 12.41
C ASP A 40 11.48 0.68 13.63
N SER A 41 10.42 0.50 14.43
CA SER A 41 10.43 -0.37 15.61
C SER A 41 10.58 -1.84 15.21
N THR A 42 9.86 -2.29 14.18
CA THR A 42 9.96 -3.66 13.68
C THR A 42 11.32 -3.90 13.04
N ARG A 43 11.83 -2.98 12.21
CA ARG A 43 13.19 -3.05 11.65
C ARG A 43 14.22 -3.19 12.76
N ARG A 44 14.17 -2.32 13.76
CA ARG A 44 15.07 -2.36 14.92
C ARG A 44 14.94 -3.65 15.72
N TRP A 45 13.72 -4.15 15.91
CA TRP A 45 13.50 -5.42 16.59
C TRP A 45 14.13 -6.58 15.81
N ILE A 46 13.93 -6.64 14.50
CA ILE A 46 14.51 -7.68 13.63
C ILE A 46 16.05 -7.68 13.73
N GLU A 47 16.67 -6.49 13.70
CA GLU A 47 18.12 -6.31 13.84
C GLU A 47 18.67 -6.78 15.19
N LEU A 48 17.87 -6.69 16.27
CA LEU A 48 18.27 -7.06 17.64
C LEU A 48 17.83 -8.47 18.07
N SER A 49 16.84 -9.03 17.38
CA SER A 49 16.25 -10.33 17.70
C SER A 49 17.20 -11.49 17.40
N SER A 50 17.04 -12.57 18.16
CA SER A 50 17.72 -13.85 17.90
C SER A 50 17.07 -14.60 16.72
N ALA A 51 17.84 -15.47 16.08
CA ALA A 51 17.32 -16.33 15.01
C ALA A 51 16.13 -17.21 15.47
N SER A 52 16.13 -17.66 16.73
CA SER A 52 15.02 -18.43 17.30
C SER A 52 13.73 -17.62 17.46
N GLU A 53 13.84 -16.34 17.82
CA GLU A 53 12.66 -15.46 17.93
C GLU A 53 12.05 -15.18 16.56
N ARG A 54 12.89 -14.93 15.55
CA ARG A 54 12.43 -14.74 14.17
C ARG A 54 11.79 -16.01 13.60
N ALA A 55 12.42 -17.16 13.80
CA ALA A 55 11.87 -18.45 13.37
C ALA A 55 10.49 -18.75 13.99
N ALA A 56 10.27 -18.38 15.25
CA ALA A 56 8.97 -18.55 15.91
C ALA A 56 7.87 -17.68 15.27
N LEU A 57 8.18 -16.43 14.90
CA LEU A 57 7.23 -15.57 14.18
C LEU A 57 6.99 -16.06 12.75
N ASP A 58 8.03 -16.55 12.09
CA ASP A 58 7.96 -17.12 10.75
C ASP A 58 7.04 -18.35 10.69
N GLN A 59 7.11 -19.25 11.68
CA GLN A 59 6.17 -20.37 11.81
C GLN A 59 4.72 -19.91 12.01
N GLY A 60 4.53 -18.72 12.61
CA GLY A 60 3.23 -18.09 12.76
C GLY A 60 2.67 -17.48 11.47
N LEU A 61 3.52 -17.15 10.49
CA LEU A 61 3.12 -16.53 9.21
C LEU A 61 3.01 -17.54 8.06
N ASP A 62 3.93 -18.50 8.00
CA ASP A 62 3.98 -19.53 6.97
C ASP A 62 4.28 -20.88 7.61
N ALA A 63 3.33 -21.81 7.54
CA ALA A 63 3.50 -23.17 8.05
C ALA A 63 4.67 -23.93 7.39
N TYR A 64 5.16 -23.44 6.23
CA TYR A 64 6.30 -23.99 5.50
C TYR A 64 7.60 -23.18 5.67
N ALA A 65 7.65 -22.27 6.65
CA ALA A 65 8.80 -21.40 6.89
C ALA A 65 10.14 -22.14 7.11
N GLU A 66 10.09 -23.34 7.69
CA GLU A 66 11.28 -24.17 7.96
C GLU A 66 11.99 -24.67 6.68
N VAL A 67 11.29 -24.70 5.54
CA VAL A 67 11.81 -25.22 4.27
C VAL A 67 12.41 -24.12 3.39
N TRP A 68 11.89 -22.89 3.48
CA TRP A 68 12.20 -21.81 2.53
C TRP A 68 12.84 -20.57 3.16
N ASN A 69 13.01 -20.56 4.49
CA ASN A 69 13.21 -19.39 5.34
C ASN A 69 11.97 -18.48 5.31
N GLY A 70 11.50 -18.05 6.48
CA GLY A 70 10.31 -17.24 6.57
C GLY A 70 10.56 -15.74 6.37
N PRO A 71 9.48 -14.94 6.30
CA PRO A 71 9.55 -13.50 6.03
C PRO A 71 10.46 -12.70 6.98
N PHE A 72 10.46 -12.98 8.29
CA PHE A 72 11.29 -12.28 9.27
C PHE A 72 12.77 -12.60 9.11
N GLU A 73 13.13 -13.88 8.91
CA GLU A 73 14.53 -14.25 8.70
C GLU A 73 15.06 -13.68 7.37
N LEU A 74 14.25 -13.72 6.31
CA LEU A 74 14.60 -13.11 5.02
C LEU A 74 14.74 -11.59 5.13
N THR A 75 13.88 -10.93 5.91
CA THR A 75 13.98 -9.48 6.18
C THR A 75 15.26 -9.16 6.96
N SER A 76 15.59 -9.91 8.00
CA SER A 76 16.87 -9.76 8.71
C SER A 76 18.06 -9.90 7.77
N ARG A 77 18.04 -10.92 6.92
CA ARG A 77 19.11 -11.17 5.97
C ARG A 77 19.24 -10.04 4.95
N LEU A 78 18.12 -9.51 4.46
CA LEU A 78 18.10 -8.34 3.59
C LEU A 78 18.78 -7.16 4.26
N LEU A 79 18.37 -6.80 5.48
CA LEU A 79 18.93 -5.66 6.22
C LEU A 79 20.44 -5.78 6.43
N VAL A 80 20.94 -6.97 6.78
CA VAL A 80 22.38 -7.22 6.91
C VAL A 80 23.12 -7.03 5.58
N LEU A 81 22.58 -7.57 4.48
CA LEU A 81 23.20 -7.42 3.16
C LEU A 81 23.20 -5.96 2.69
N LEU A 82 22.14 -5.20 3.00
CA LEU A 82 22.06 -3.78 2.69
C LEU A 82 23.12 -2.97 3.45
N MET A 83 23.40 -3.31 4.72
CA MET A 83 24.50 -2.68 5.47
C MET A 83 25.88 -2.96 4.84
N VAL A 84 26.10 -4.19 4.36
CA VAL A 84 27.33 -4.55 3.63
C VAL A 84 27.43 -3.75 2.33
N LEU A 85 26.34 -3.68 1.57
CA LEU A 85 26.28 -2.92 0.32
C LEU A 85 26.60 -1.44 0.54
N HIS A 86 26.10 -0.86 1.64
CA HIS A 86 26.40 0.52 2.00
C HIS A 86 27.88 0.76 2.33
N THR A 87 28.62 -0.29 2.70
CA THR A 87 30.03 -0.20 3.11
C THR A 87 30.99 -0.31 1.92
N ASP A 88 30.72 -1.17 0.94
CA ASP A 88 31.64 -1.44 -0.18
C ASP A 88 31.07 -1.22 -1.59
N GLY A 89 29.78 -0.91 -1.71
CA GLY A 89 29.12 -0.43 -2.92
C GLY A 89 28.72 -1.49 -3.94
N GLU A 90 29.28 -2.70 -3.92
CA GLU A 90 29.10 -3.67 -5.02
C GLU A 90 29.03 -5.16 -4.61
N THR A 91 29.62 -5.58 -3.49
CA THR A 91 29.97 -7.00 -3.24
C THR A 91 28.76 -7.93 -3.13
N CYS A 92 27.57 -7.41 -2.83
CA CYS A 92 26.39 -8.23 -2.54
C CYS A 92 25.14 -7.92 -3.37
N VAL A 93 25.20 -7.10 -4.43
CA VAL A 93 24.01 -6.69 -5.21
C VAL A 93 23.17 -7.88 -5.68
N LYS A 94 23.81 -8.94 -6.22
CA LYS A 94 23.10 -10.16 -6.68
C LYS A 94 22.43 -10.92 -5.55
N GLU A 95 23.02 -10.92 -4.36
CA GLU A 95 22.45 -11.63 -3.21
C GLU A 95 21.31 -10.81 -2.59
N VAL A 96 21.42 -9.47 -2.53
CA VAL A 96 20.32 -8.59 -2.14
C VAL A 96 19.10 -8.82 -3.05
N ASP A 97 19.32 -8.87 -4.36
CA ASP A 97 18.25 -9.12 -5.34
C ASP A 97 17.58 -10.50 -5.15
N LYS A 98 18.39 -11.54 -4.92
CA LYS A 98 17.90 -12.89 -4.64
C LYS A 98 17.09 -12.93 -3.34
N VAL A 99 17.57 -12.30 -2.27
CA VAL A 99 16.87 -12.27 -0.98
C VAL A 99 15.58 -11.46 -1.08
N ALA A 100 15.58 -10.33 -1.79
CA ALA A 100 14.36 -9.56 -2.05
C ALA A 100 13.31 -10.38 -2.82
N ARG A 101 13.73 -11.16 -3.83
CA ARG A 101 12.83 -12.09 -4.55
C ARG A 101 12.22 -13.14 -3.63
N LEU A 102 13.05 -13.81 -2.84
CA LEU A 102 12.58 -14.82 -1.89
C LEU A 102 11.65 -14.22 -0.84
N LEU A 103 11.93 -12.99 -0.37
CA LEU A 103 11.10 -12.29 0.60
C LEU A 103 9.72 -11.96 0.02
N ILE A 104 9.64 -11.44 -1.23
CA ILE A 104 8.35 -11.20 -1.89
C ILE A 104 7.56 -12.50 -2.02
N GLU A 105 8.21 -13.60 -2.42
CA GLU A 105 7.55 -14.91 -2.57
C GLU A 105 7.08 -15.48 -1.23
N ALA A 106 7.84 -15.28 -0.15
CA ALA A 106 7.44 -15.69 1.19
C ALA A 106 6.25 -14.86 1.72
N LEU A 107 6.29 -13.55 1.50
CA LEU A 107 5.19 -12.65 1.89
C LEU A 107 3.92 -12.94 1.09
N ASP A 108 4.03 -13.25 -0.19
CA ASP A 108 2.88 -13.60 -1.06
C ASP A 108 2.20 -14.90 -0.58
N ARG A 109 2.99 -15.92 -0.24
CA ARG A 109 2.46 -17.16 0.37
C ARG A 109 1.81 -16.89 1.73
N ALA A 110 2.46 -16.12 2.60
CA ALA A 110 1.91 -15.77 3.90
C ALA A 110 0.59 -14.99 3.76
N ALA A 111 0.50 -14.06 2.80
CA ALA A 111 -0.71 -13.32 2.50
C ALA A 111 -1.86 -14.24 2.05
N GLY A 112 -1.57 -15.18 1.16
CA GLY A 112 -2.54 -16.18 0.68
C GLY A 112 -3.09 -17.10 1.77
N ASN A 113 -2.32 -17.33 2.84
CA ASN A 113 -2.73 -18.17 3.98
C ASN A 113 -3.31 -17.38 5.16
N SER A 114 -3.22 -16.05 5.13
CA SER A 114 -3.63 -15.18 6.24
C SER A 114 -5.14 -14.97 6.30
N ILE A 115 -5.68 -14.96 7.53
CA ILE A 115 -7.09 -14.63 7.77
C ILE A 115 -7.27 -13.11 7.69
N VAL A 116 -8.36 -12.63 7.06
CA VAL A 116 -8.72 -11.20 6.99
C VAL A 116 -8.83 -10.62 8.41
N GLY A 117 -8.27 -9.42 8.62
CA GLY A 117 -8.25 -8.76 9.94
C GLY A 117 -7.32 -9.39 10.99
N SER A 118 -6.51 -10.39 10.64
CA SER A 118 -5.54 -10.99 11.57
C SER A 118 -4.29 -10.11 11.77
N LEU A 119 -3.61 -10.30 12.91
CA LEU A 119 -2.31 -9.66 13.17
C LEU A 119 -1.24 -10.07 12.14
N GLN A 120 -1.36 -11.27 11.55
CA GLN A 120 -0.44 -11.75 10.51
C GLN A 120 -0.44 -10.82 9.29
N ARG A 121 -1.60 -10.27 8.90
CA ARG A 121 -1.68 -9.31 7.79
C ARG A 121 -0.98 -7.99 8.10
N LEU A 122 -1.04 -7.54 9.35
CA LEU A 122 -0.28 -6.37 9.79
C LEU A 122 1.23 -6.65 9.70
N ASP A 123 1.69 -7.81 10.18
CA ASP A 123 3.09 -8.20 10.08
C ASP A 123 3.57 -8.26 8.62
N ILE A 124 2.78 -8.88 7.73
CA ILE A 124 3.07 -8.92 6.29
C ILE A 124 3.21 -7.51 5.71
N LEU A 125 2.30 -6.59 6.03
CA LEU A 125 2.35 -5.21 5.56
C LEU A 125 3.55 -4.43 6.09
N VAL A 126 3.93 -4.64 7.35
CA VAL A 126 5.09 -3.98 7.93
C VAL A 126 6.38 -4.48 7.29
N LEU A 127 6.50 -5.79 7.06
CA LEU A 127 7.64 -6.39 6.35
C LEU A 127 7.72 -5.93 4.88
N LEU A 128 6.58 -5.81 4.19
CA LEU A 128 6.49 -5.17 2.88
C LEU A 128 6.94 -3.71 2.93
N GLY A 129 6.52 -2.97 3.96
CA GLY A 129 6.96 -1.60 4.20
C GLY A 129 8.48 -1.49 4.29
N ILE A 130 9.12 -2.37 5.06
CA ILE A 130 10.59 -2.44 5.18
C ILE A 130 11.25 -2.75 3.82
N LEU A 131 10.70 -3.70 3.06
CA LEU A 131 11.22 -4.07 1.75
C LEU A 131 11.13 -2.90 0.74
N ILE A 132 9.97 -2.24 0.64
CA ILE A 132 9.78 -1.12 -0.29
C ILE A 132 10.62 0.10 0.15
N ASP A 133 10.70 0.38 1.45
CA ASP A 133 11.58 1.41 2.02
C ASP A 133 13.05 1.15 1.65
N SER A 134 13.46 -0.12 1.63
CA SER A 134 14.79 -0.54 1.17
C SER A 134 14.98 -0.32 -0.34
N PHE A 135 13.98 -0.62 -1.18
CA PHE A 135 14.07 -0.32 -2.61
C PHE A 135 14.23 1.17 -2.90
N ALA A 136 13.53 2.02 -2.14
CA ALA A 136 13.67 3.46 -2.24
C ALA A 136 15.07 3.94 -1.80
N GLU A 137 15.59 3.41 -0.69
CA GLU A 137 16.91 3.79 -0.15
C GLU A 137 18.05 3.54 -1.13
N PHE A 138 17.99 2.45 -1.89
CA PHE A 138 19.05 2.07 -2.83
C PHE A 138 18.79 2.51 -4.28
N LYS A 139 17.75 3.32 -4.52
CA LYS A 139 17.28 3.68 -5.88
C LYS A 139 17.25 2.45 -6.76
N TRP A 140 16.59 1.41 -6.26
CA TRP A 140 16.65 0.07 -6.79
C TRP A 140 15.89 -0.02 -8.12
N GLN A 141 16.47 0.60 -9.16
CA GLN A 141 16.00 0.65 -10.54
C GLN A 141 16.62 -0.49 -11.37
N ALA A 142 17.67 -1.14 -10.85
CA ALA A 142 18.51 -2.11 -11.56
C ALA A 142 18.21 -3.59 -11.25
N ALA A 143 17.20 -3.94 -10.44
CA ALA A 143 16.75 -5.33 -10.30
C ALA A 143 15.90 -5.86 -11.45
N GLY A 144 15.96 -5.20 -12.60
CA GLY A 144 15.79 -5.87 -13.87
C GLY A 144 17.07 -6.62 -14.22
N GLY A 145 17.42 -7.66 -13.45
CA GLY A 145 18.31 -8.69 -13.99
C GLY A 145 17.70 -9.25 -15.29
N GLU A 146 18.53 -9.86 -16.14
CA GLU A 146 18.24 -10.37 -17.50
C GLU A 146 16.91 -11.16 -17.71
N ASN A 147 16.17 -11.47 -16.63
CA ASN A 147 14.88 -12.14 -16.61
C ASN A 147 13.65 -11.22 -16.40
N GLY A 148 13.79 -9.89 -16.42
CA GLY A 148 12.66 -8.96 -16.61
C GLY A 148 11.54 -8.95 -15.55
N THR A 149 11.79 -9.38 -14.31
CA THR A 149 10.77 -9.36 -13.25
C THR A 149 10.83 -8.05 -12.45
N ASN A 150 9.87 -7.14 -12.68
CA ASN A 150 9.71 -5.90 -11.89
C ASN A 150 9.37 -6.25 -10.42
N LEU A 151 10.39 -6.33 -9.55
CA LEU A 151 10.23 -6.64 -8.12
C LEU A 151 9.45 -5.58 -7.38
N VAL A 152 9.64 -4.30 -7.74
CA VAL A 152 8.88 -3.18 -7.17
C VAL A 152 7.40 -3.38 -7.48
N GLY A 153 7.05 -3.63 -8.74
CA GLY A 153 5.66 -3.90 -9.14
C GLY A 153 5.07 -5.16 -8.52
N ARG A 154 5.87 -6.20 -8.22
CA ARG A 154 5.40 -7.37 -7.45
C ARG A 154 5.10 -6.99 -5.99
N ALA A 155 6.02 -6.30 -5.32
CA ALA A 155 5.84 -5.86 -3.93
C ALA A 155 4.65 -4.91 -3.78
N VAL A 156 4.48 -3.98 -4.72
CA VAL A 156 3.35 -3.04 -4.76
C VAL A 156 2.02 -3.75 -4.99
N ARG A 157 1.96 -4.71 -5.92
CA ARG A 157 0.75 -5.54 -6.10
C ARG A 157 0.39 -6.29 -4.82
N LEU A 158 1.38 -6.85 -4.14
CA LEU A 158 1.16 -7.53 -2.88
C LEU A 158 0.70 -6.57 -1.77
N LEU A 159 1.22 -5.35 -1.72
CA LEU A 159 0.74 -4.27 -0.83
C LEU A 159 -0.74 -3.98 -1.08
N VAL A 160 -1.13 -3.73 -2.34
CA VAL A 160 -2.52 -3.44 -2.71
C VAL A 160 -3.45 -4.62 -2.42
N ASN A 161 -3.05 -5.84 -2.75
CA ASN A 161 -3.82 -7.05 -2.46
C ASN A 161 -4.03 -7.26 -0.96
N SER A 162 -3.02 -6.95 -0.14
CA SER A 162 -3.09 -7.15 1.32
C SER A 162 -4.06 -6.18 2.01
N ILE A 163 -4.26 -4.98 1.43
CA ILE A 163 -5.23 -3.98 1.92
C ILE A 163 -6.56 -4.02 1.18
N TRP A 164 -6.68 -4.83 0.13
CA TRP A 164 -7.90 -4.94 -0.65
C TRP A 164 -9.04 -5.40 0.25
N ARG A 165 -10.13 -4.63 0.30
CA ARG A 165 -11.27 -4.84 1.21
C ARG A 165 -10.93 -4.81 2.72
N ASP A 166 -9.75 -4.32 3.13
CA ASP A 166 -9.35 -4.19 4.54
C ASP A 166 -9.05 -2.72 4.93
N HIS A 167 -10.09 -2.01 5.35
CA HIS A 167 -10.05 -0.57 5.65
C HIS A 167 -9.10 -0.19 6.80
N GLU A 168 -8.82 -1.08 7.75
CA GLU A 168 -7.92 -0.78 8.86
C GLU A 168 -6.47 -0.79 8.38
N LEU A 169 -6.14 -1.73 7.49
CA LEU A 169 -4.80 -1.86 6.92
C LEU A 169 -4.47 -0.78 5.86
N VAL A 170 -5.48 -0.18 5.23
CA VAL A 170 -5.30 0.96 4.31
C VAL A 170 -4.51 2.10 4.95
N LYS A 171 -4.73 2.38 6.24
CA LYS A 171 -4.01 3.46 6.95
C LYS A 171 -2.51 3.17 7.02
N VAL A 172 -2.14 1.92 7.26
CA VAL A 172 -0.75 1.46 7.32
C VAL A 172 -0.09 1.60 5.94
N ALA A 173 -0.77 1.18 4.88
CA ALA A 173 -0.28 1.32 3.51
C ALA A 173 -0.10 2.79 3.10
N ILE A 174 -1.04 3.69 3.42
CA ILE A 174 -0.88 5.13 3.21
C ILE A 174 0.37 5.66 3.95
N GLY A 175 0.58 5.21 5.18
CA GLY A 175 1.76 5.57 5.96
C GLY A 175 3.08 5.09 5.34
N ILE A 176 3.11 3.90 4.76
CA ILE A 176 4.24 3.36 3.98
C ILE A 176 4.51 4.24 2.74
N LEU A 177 3.49 4.51 1.94
CA LEU A 177 3.61 5.34 0.72
C LEU A 177 4.13 6.75 1.05
N ASN A 178 3.55 7.41 2.05
CA ASN A 178 3.97 8.74 2.51
C ASN A 178 5.40 8.78 3.07
N ARG A 179 5.92 7.65 3.57
CA ARG A 179 7.32 7.55 4.00
C ARG A 179 8.25 7.54 2.79
N ILE A 180 7.91 6.79 1.75
CA ILE A 180 8.73 6.64 0.55
C ILE A 180 8.80 7.95 -0.25
N VAL A 181 7.66 8.64 -0.39
CA VAL A 181 7.56 9.98 -1.01
C VAL A 181 8.55 10.97 -0.39
N ALA A 182 8.72 10.91 0.93
CA ALA A 182 9.62 11.80 1.65
C ALA A 182 11.11 11.48 1.45
N ARG A 183 11.47 10.32 0.88
CA ARG A 183 12.87 9.88 0.71
C ARG A 183 13.41 10.11 -0.68
N ASP A 184 12.67 9.75 -1.73
CA ASP A 184 13.20 9.77 -3.10
C ASP A 184 12.13 10.12 -4.15
N ALA A 185 12.25 11.31 -4.75
CA ALA A 185 11.32 11.78 -5.77
C ALA A 185 11.33 10.94 -7.06
N SER A 186 12.46 10.34 -7.43
CA SER A 186 12.57 9.53 -8.66
C SER A 186 11.93 8.15 -8.51
N PHE A 187 12.05 7.53 -7.33
CA PHE A 187 11.38 6.26 -7.02
C PHE A 187 9.88 6.45 -6.78
N THR A 188 9.48 7.63 -6.28
CA THR A 188 8.09 7.98 -5.99
C THR A 188 7.17 7.84 -7.20
N TRP A 189 7.59 8.30 -8.38
CA TRP A 189 6.79 8.19 -9.60
C TRP A 189 6.50 6.72 -9.95
N ILE A 190 7.52 5.86 -9.95
CA ILE A 190 7.39 4.43 -10.28
C ILE A 190 6.46 3.73 -9.29
N LEU A 191 6.66 3.98 -7.99
CA LEU A 191 5.85 3.40 -6.94
C LEU A 191 4.37 3.81 -7.09
N ALA A 192 4.11 5.10 -7.34
CA ALA A 192 2.77 5.62 -7.52
C ALA A 192 2.09 5.05 -8.77
N ALA A 193 2.82 4.95 -9.89
CA ALA A 193 2.35 4.36 -11.13
C ALA A 193 1.98 2.87 -10.97
N ASP A 194 2.87 2.08 -10.35
CA ASP A 194 2.65 0.66 -10.08
C ASP A 194 1.47 0.47 -9.09
N THR A 195 1.30 1.38 -8.12
CA THR A 195 0.21 1.30 -7.12
C THR A 195 -1.14 1.60 -7.78
N ALA A 196 -1.22 2.66 -8.59
CA ALA A 196 -2.43 3.00 -9.33
C ALA A 196 -2.85 1.86 -10.28
N SER A 197 -1.89 1.27 -11.00
CA SER A 197 -2.13 0.13 -11.88
C SER A 197 -2.54 -1.14 -11.14
N ALA A 198 -1.96 -1.40 -9.95
CA ALA A 198 -2.36 -2.52 -9.11
C ALA A 198 -3.79 -2.38 -8.59
N ILE A 199 -4.21 -1.16 -8.21
CA ILE A 199 -5.60 -0.85 -7.81
C ILE A 199 -6.56 -1.13 -8.96
N LEU A 200 -6.25 -0.64 -10.15
CA LEU A 200 -7.06 -0.88 -11.35
C LEU A 200 -7.15 -2.37 -11.70
N SER A 201 -6.04 -3.11 -11.55
CA SER A 201 -6.00 -4.55 -11.77
C SER A 201 -6.87 -5.30 -10.75
N GLY A 202 -6.83 -4.90 -9.48
CA GLY A 202 -7.68 -5.46 -8.42
C GLY A 202 -9.16 -5.22 -8.70
N LEU A 203 -9.51 -4.00 -9.13
CA LEU A 203 -10.87 -3.65 -9.54
C LEU A 203 -11.33 -4.49 -10.73
N SER A 204 -10.49 -4.64 -11.75
CA SER A 204 -10.78 -5.46 -12.93
C SER A 204 -11.04 -6.92 -12.54
N LEU A 205 -10.19 -7.49 -11.68
CA LEU A 205 -10.30 -8.87 -11.22
C LEU A 205 -11.61 -9.08 -10.46
N GLU A 206 -11.96 -8.18 -9.55
CA GLU A 206 -13.19 -8.29 -8.76
C GLU A 206 -14.45 -8.12 -9.63
N ILE A 207 -14.41 -7.23 -10.63
CA ILE A 207 -15.45 -7.16 -11.65
C ILE A 207 -15.52 -8.48 -12.42
N GLU A 208 -14.41 -9.12 -12.78
CA GLU A 208 -14.44 -10.36 -13.56
C GLU A 208 -14.88 -11.58 -12.74
N CYS A 209 -14.64 -11.59 -11.42
CA CYS A 209 -15.13 -12.62 -10.51
C CYS A 209 -16.67 -12.69 -10.53
N ARG A 210 -17.21 -13.90 -10.61
CA ARG A 210 -18.63 -14.15 -10.33
C ARG A 210 -18.77 -14.23 -8.82
N GLY A 211 -19.79 -13.56 -8.26
CA GLY A 211 -19.91 -13.31 -6.81
C GLY A 211 -19.91 -14.53 -5.87
N ASP A 212 -19.88 -15.75 -6.40
CA ASP A 212 -19.77 -16.99 -5.63
C ASP A 212 -18.35 -17.26 -5.08
N ASP A 213 -17.32 -16.57 -5.58
CA ASP A 213 -15.91 -16.81 -5.22
C ASP A 213 -15.36 -15.88 -4.11
N ILE A 214 -16.12 -14.87 -3.68
CA ILE A 214 -15.66 -13.86 -2.70
C ILE A 214 -16.60 -13.84 -1.49
N ASP A 215 -16.07 -14.07 -0.29
CA ASP A 215 -16.83 -13.92 0.95
C ASP A 215 -17.05 -12.42 1.26
N PHE A 216 -18.08 -11.85 0.64
CA PHE A 216 -18.44 -10.45 0.82
C PHE A 216 -19.00 -10.12 2.21
N GLN A 217 -19.38 -11.11 3.02
CA GLN A 217 -20.03 -10.85 4.32
C GLN A 217 -19.10 -10.14 5.32
N ASN A 218 -17.78 -10.29 5.14
CA ASN A 218 -16.76 -9.70 6.00
C ASN A 218 -15.86 -8.68 5.27
N ALA A 219 -16.16 -8.37 4.01
CA ALA A 219 -15.35 -7.48 3.19
C ALA A 219 -15.64 -6.00 3.50
N GLY A 220 -14.60 -5.21 3.73
CA GLY A 220 -14.72 -3.76 3.91
C GLY A 220 -15.01 -3.02 2.60
N PRO A 221 -15.43 -1.74 2.67
CA PRO A 221 -15.73 -0.95 1.48
C PRO A 221 -14.46 -0.59 0.69
N LEU A 222 -14.55 -0.59 -0.64
CA LEU A 222 -13.45 -0.22 -1.54
C LEU A 222 -13.17 1.28 -1.62
N VAL A 223 -14.05 2.12 -1.08
CA VAL A 223 -13.91 3.57 -1.15
C VAL A 223 -12.55 4.07 -0.65
N SER A 224 -11.96 3.40 0.34
CA SER A 224 -10.65 3.77 0.91
C SER A 224 -9.50 3.61 -0.10
N VAL A 225 -9.63 2.71 -1.08
CA VAL A 225 -8.64 2.49 -2.14
C VAL A 225 -8.65 3.63 -3.16
N THR A 226 -9.80 4.28 -3.37
CA THR A 226 -9.90 5.46 -4.26
C THR A 226 -9.05 6.63 -3.76
N ALA A 227 -8.92 6.79 -2.44
CA ALA A 227 -8.08 7.81 -1.84
C ALA A 227 -6.59 7.55 -2.15
N ILE A 228 -6.13 6.30 -2.00
CA ILE A 228 -4.75 5.91 -2.37
C ILE A 228 -4.51 6.19 -3.86
N PHE A 229 -5.44 5.80 -4.73
CA PHE A 229 -5.32 6.01 -6.16
C PHE A 229 -5.16 7.51 -6.51
N ARG A 230 -6.02 8.37 -5.95
CA ARG A 230 -5.92 9.82 -6.12
C ARG A 230 -4.57 10.35 -5.65
N ASP A 231 -4.13 9.93 -4.46
CA ASP A 231 -2.87 10.40 -3.89
C ASP A 231 -1.68 9.96 -4.77
N CYS A 232 -1.73 8.75 -5.36
CA CYS A 232 -0.75 8.30 -6.35
C CYS A 232 -0.75 9.18 -7.61
N LEU A 233 -1.91 9.56 -8.14
CA LEU A 233 -1.98 10.49 -9.29
C LEU A 233 -1.38 11.84 -8.94
N GLY A 234 -1.67 12.39 -7.76
CA GLY A 234 -1.07 13.62 -7.27
C GLY A 234 0.46 13.52 -7.21
N MET A 235 0.99 12.44 -6.63
CA MET A 235 2.43 12.19 -6.55
C MET A 235 3.09 12.10 -7.93
N MET A 236 2.46 11.42 -8.89
CA MET A 236 2.97 11.31 -10.26
C MET A 236 3.01 12.68 -10.94
N LEU A 237 1.91 13.45 -10.85
CA LEU A 237 1.78 14.78 -11.47
C LEU A 237 2.78 15.78 -10.89
N GLU A 238 3.02 15.74 -9.58
CA GLU A 238 4.04 16.57 -8.92
C GLU A 238 5.48 16.17 -9.31
N SER A 239 5.72 14.89 -9.58
CA SER A 239 7.05 14.36 -9.89
C SER A 239 7.46 14.57 -11.35
N CYS A 240 6.58 14.24 -12.30
CA CYS A 240 6.83 14.40 -13.73
C CYS A 240 5.51 14.57 -14.51
N TYR A 241 5.05 15.81 -14.68
CA TYR A 241 3.75 16.10 -15.29
C TYR A 241 3.60 15.51 -16.71
N GLU A 242 4.55 15.74 -17.60
CA GLU A 242 4.46 15.35 -19.02
C GLU A 242 4.33 13.82 -19.20
N ASP A 243 5.22 13.05 -18.56
CA ASP A 243 5.17 11.58 -18.61
C ASP A 243 3.90 11.04 -17.93
N THR A 244 3.44 11.70 -16.87
CA THR A 244 2.25 11.30 -16.13
C THR A 244 0.98 11.44 -16.94
N ILE A 245 0.80 12.51 -17.72
CA ILE A 245 -0.39 12.66 -18.57
C ILE A 245 -0.47 11.54 -19.60
N GLY A 246 0.67 11.20 -20.23
CA GLY A 246 0.75 10.07 -21.15
C GLY A 246 0.43 8.73 -20.49
N TYR A 247 0.93 8.51 -19.26
CA TYR A 247 0.63 7.31 -18.49
C TYR A 247 -0.85 7.23 -18.08
N ILE A 248 -1.43 8.30 -17.56
CA ILE A 248 -2.84 8.35 -17.15
C ILE A 248 -3.73 8.02 -18.35
N ALA A 249 -3.49 8.62 -19.51
CA ALA A 249 -4.32 8.40 -20.70
C ALA A 249 -4.32 6.91 -21.14
N ASN A 250 -3.14 6.32 -21.25
CA ASN A 250 -2.98 4.99 -21.86
C ASN A 250 -3.12 3.84 -20.85
N ALA A 251 -2.53 3.97 -19.65
CA ALA A 251 -2.43 2.88 -18.69
C ALA A 251 -3.56 2.85 -17.66
N LEU A 252 -4.27 3.98 -17.46
CA LEU A 252 -5.32 4.08 -16.44
C LEU A 252 -6.69 4.40 -17.04
N PHE A 253 -6.79 5.46 -17.83
CA PHE A 253 -8.06 6.00 -18.31
C PHE A 253 -8.73 5.11 -19.36
N GLU A 254 -8.02 4.66 -20.39
CA GLU A 254 -8.56 3.75 -21.41
C GLU A 254 -9.04 2.42 -20.80
N PRO A 255 -8.27 1.72 -19.94
CA PRO A 255 -8.76 0.55 -19.23
C PRO A 255 -9.99 0.82 -18.35
N LEU A 256 -10.02 1.93 -17.60
CA LEU A 256 -11.18 2.32 -16.79
C LEU A 256 -12.43 2.53 -17.64
N SER A 257 -12.30 3.16 -18.82
CA SER A 257 -13.40 3.33 -19.76
C SER A 257 -13.98 1.99 -20.23
N CYS A 258 -13.10 1.01 -20.48
CA CYS A 258 -13.51 -0.35 -20.84
C CYS A 258 -14.24 -1.05 -19.68
N LEU A 259 -13.74 -0.90 -18.45
CA LEU A 259 -14.35 -1.48 -17.25
C LEU A 259 -15.73 -0.89 -16.95
N LEU A 260 -15.88 0.43 -17.05
CA LEU A 260 -17.16 1.11 -16.85
C LEU A 260 -18.22 0.61 -17.85
N SER A 261 -17.83 0.42 -19.11
CA SER A 261 -18.75 -0.12 -20.12
C SER A 261 -19.28 -1.50 -19.73
N ARG A 262 -18.42 -2.39 -19.21
CA ARG A 262 -18.80 -3.71 -18.72
C ARG A 262 -19.64 -3.67 -17.44
N LEU A 263 -19.32 -2.75 -16.54
CA LEU A 263 -20.08 -2.56 -15.30
C LEU A 263 -21.50 -2.08 -15.60
N LEU A 264 -21.67 -1.15 -16.54
CA LEU A 264 -23.00 -0.71 -16.99
C LEU A 264 -23.86 -1.87 -17.50
N GLU A 265 -23.29 -2.77 -18.30
CA GLU A 265 -23.99 -3.98 -18.76
C GLU A 265 -24.46 -4.84 -17.58
N ARG A 266 -23.59 -5.08 -16.59
CA ARG A 266 -23.94 -5.85 -15.39
C ARG A 266 -24.95 -5.17 -14.49
N THR A 267 -24.86 -3.86 -14.30
CA THR A 267 -25.84 -3.09 -13.52
C THR A 267 -27.22 -3.15 -14.18
N ILE A 268 -27.29 -3.17 -15.51
CA ILE A 268 -28.55 -3.37 -16.23
C ILE A 268 -29.12 -4.78 -16.00
N GLU A 269 -28.25 -5.80 -16.00
CA GLU A 269 -28.66 -7.20 -15.77
C GLU A 269 -29.10 -7.46 -14.32
N ALA A 270 -28.47 -6.80 -13.33
CA ALA A 270 -28.70 -7.00 -11.90
C ALA A 270 -28.74 -5.67 -11.12
N PRO A 271 -29.78 -4.82 -11.31
CA PRO A 271 -29.82 -3.46 -10.75
C PRO A 271 -29.98 -3.40 -9.22
N ALA A 272 -30.33 -4.51 -8.58
CA ALA A 272 -30.46 -4.62 -7.13
C ALA A 272 -29.18 -5.16 -6.46
N ASP A 273 -28.13 -5.49 -7.22
CA ASP A 273 -26.88 -5.99 -6.67
C ASP A 273 -26.05 -4.86 -6.06
N GLU A 274 -26.02 -4.80 -4.73
CA GLU A 274 -25.27 -3.81 -3.95
C GLU A 274 -23.76 -3.88 -4.23
N HIS A 275 -23.24 -5.07 -4.54
CA HIS A 275 -21.83 -5.25 -4.84
C HIS A 275 -21.46 -4.62 -6.18
N THR A 276 -22.22 -4.92 -7.24
CA THR A 276 -22.07 -4.27 -8.56
C THR A 276 -22.21 -2.75 -8.45
N ALA A 277 -23.15 -2.25 -7.65
CA ALA A 277 -23.32 -0.81 -7.43
C ALA A 277 -22.11 -0.15 -6.73
N GLU A 278 -21.45 -0.84 -5.80
CA GLU A 278 -20.23 -0.36 -5.19
C GLU A 278 -19.06 -0.30 -6.19
N LEU A 279 -18.89 -1.36 -7.00
CA LEU A 279 -17.85 -1.41 -8.03
C LEU A 279 -18.04 -0.31 -9.09
N ASP A 280 -19.27 -0.07 -9.53
CA ASP A 280 -19.63 1.03 -10.44
C ASP A 280 -19.27 2.40 -9.85
N LYS A 281 -19.65 2.63 -8.59
CA LYS A 281 -19.30 3.87 -7.89
C LYS A 281 -17.79 4.06 -7.81
N VAL A 282 -17.04 3.03 -7.44
CA VAL A 282 -15.57 3.11 -7.32
C VAL A 282 -14.92 3.33 -8.68
N ALA A 283 -15.30 2.56 -9.70
CA ALA A 283 -14.79 2.72 -11.06
C ALA A 283 -15.05 4.13 -11.60
N THR A 284 -16.26 4.66 -11.38
CA THR A 284 -16.63 6.03 -11.78
C THR A 284 -15.77 7.07 -11.06
N MET A 285 -15.55 6.91 -9.75
CA MET A 285 -14.66 7.80 -9.01
C MET A 285 -13.23 7.78 -9.55
N LEU A 286 -12.67 6.60 -9.84
CA LEU A 286 -11.32 6.49 -10.43
C LEU A 286 -11.26 7.15 -11.81
N TYR A 287 -12.28 6.95 -12.63
CA TYR A 287 -12.40 7.55 -13.95
C TYR A 287 -12.45 9.08 -13.86
N ASP A 288 -13.30 9.63 -12.99
CA ASP A 288 -13.42 11.08 -12.79
C ASP A 288 -12.11 11.72 -12.32
N ILE A 289 -11.34 11.02 -11.47
CA ILE A 289 -10.03 11.50 -11.01
C ILE A 289 -9.05 11.54 -12.19
N CYS A 290 -9.00 10.48 -13.02
CA CYS A 290 -8.17 10.46 -14.22
C CYS A 290 -8.58 11.55 -15.23
N ASP A 291 -9.89 11.73 -15.47
CA ASP A 291 -10.42 12.75 -16.37
C ASP A 291 -10.00 14.16 -15.93
N LYS A 292 -10.18 14.47 -14.64
CA LYS A 292 -9.74 15.75 -14.06
C LYS A 292 -8.24 15.96 -14.22
N ALA A 293 -7.43 14.94 -13.94
CA ALA A 293 -5.97 15.03 -14.09
C ALA A 293 -5.56 15.32 -15.54
N LEU A 294 -6.18 14.64 -16.52
CA LEU A 294 -5.93 14.86 -17.96
C LEU A 294 -6.32 16.28 -18.42
N HIS A 295 -7.38 16.85 -17.83
CA HIS A 295 -7.84 18.20 -18.12
C HIS A 295 -7.17 19.30 -17.27
N GLY A 296 -6.16 18.94 -16.47
CA GLY A 296 -5.46 19.89 -15.59
C GLY A 296 -6.33 20.49 -14.49
N GLN A 297 -7.41 19.81 -14.11
CA GLN A 297 -8.29 20.21 -13.02
C GLN A 297 -7.76 19.70 -11.68
N PRO A 298 -8.09 20.37 -10.55
CA PRO A 298 -7.75 19.87 -9.23
C PRO A 298 -8.37 18.50 -8.95
N ILE A 299 -7.57 17.57 -8.42
CA ILE A 299 -7.97 16.21 -8.03
C ILE A 299 -8.03 16.03 -6.51
#